data_AF-A0A935LPQ9-F1
#
_entry.id   AF-A0A935LPQ9-F1
#
_cell.length_a   1.000
_cell.length_b   1.000
_cell.length_c   1.000
_cell.angle_alpha   90.00
_cell.angle_beta   90.00
_cell.angle_gamma   90.00
#
_symmetry.space_group_name_H-M   'P 1'
#
loop_
_entity.id
_entity.type
_entity.pdbx_description
1 polymer ?
#
loop_
_entity_poly.entity_id
_entity_poly.type
_entity_poly.pdbx_seq_one_letter_code
_entity_poly.pdbx_strand_id
1 'polypeptide(L)'
;MNIKQAGLAFGATGAALYLGCMLLMATSGSEAIETLFNALLHGLDVHTILRDEVPIEDSVIGLILTFLIGWSAGIFYAWVYNMGVPKPSGRIDRNTM
;
A
#
# COMPACT_ATOMS: atom_id res chain seq x y z
N MET A 1 11.81 4.67 -13.55
CA MET A 1 10.59 3.95 -13.13
C MET A 1 9.34 4.65 -13.64
N ASN A 2 8.35 3.92 -14.16
CA ASN A 2 7.08 4.52 -14.59
C ASN A 2 6.23 4.88 -13.36
N ILE A 3 5.94 6.16 -13.19
CA ILE A 3 5.24 6.70 -12.02
C ILE A 3 3.81 6.14 -11.90
N LYS A 4 3.09 6.00 -13.02
CA LYS A 4 1.70 5.51 -13.01
C LYS A 4 1.63 4.04 -12.61
N GLN A 5 2.54 3.23 -13.16
CA GLN A 5 2.61 1.79 -12.86
C GLN A 5 3.03 1.55 -11.40
N ALA A 6 4.02 2.29 -10.89
CA ALA A 6 4.46 2.19 -9.50
C ALA A 6 3.32 2.57 -8.53
N GLY A 7 2.61 3.64 -8.84
CA GLY A 7 1.42 4.01 -8.10
C GLY A 7 0.37 2.89 -8.07
N LEU A 8 -0.05 2.40 -9.24
CA LEU A 8 -1.07 1.35 -9.31
C LEU A 8 -0.65 0.07 -8.58
N ALA A 9 0.63 -0.31 -8.66
CA ALA A 9 1.17 -1.46 -7.96
C ALA A 9 1.03 -1.30 -6.44
N PHE A 10 1.49 -0.19 -5.86
CA PHE A 10 1.39 0.04 -4.42
C PHE A 10 -0.06 0.18 -3.94
N GLY A 11 -0.91 0.87 -4.71
CA GLY A 11 -2.34 0.97 -4.40
C GLY A 11 -3.01 -0.40 -4.38
N ALA A 12 -2.78 -1.22 -5.41
CA ALA A 12 -3.32 -2.57 -5.50
C ALA A 12 -2.79 -3.50 -4.39
N THR A 13 -1.49 -3.41 -4.06
CA THR A 13 -0.91 -4.16 -2.93
C THR A 13 -1.55 -3.74 -1.60
N GLY A 14 -1.75 -2.45 -1.37
CA GLY A 14 -2.44 -1.94 -0.18
C GLY A 14 -3.88 -2.45 -0.09
N ALA A 15 -4.64 -2.40 -1.19
CA ALA A 15 -5.99 -2.94 -1.27
C ALA A 15 -6.04 -4.44 -1.01
N ALA A 16 -5.11 -5.21 -1.60
CA ALA A 16 -5.01 -6.65 -1.39
C ALA A 16 -4.69 -6.99 0.08
N LEU A 17 -3.79 -6.23 0.72
CA LEU A 17 -3.48 -6.40 2.14
C LEU A 17 -4.69 -6.08 3.03
N TYR A 18 -5.46 -5.03 2.70
CA TYR A 18 -6.69 -4.68 3.40
C TYR A 18 -7.73 -5.81 3.32
N LEU A 19 -7.98 -6.32 2.10
CA LEU A 19 -8.89 -7.45 1.89
C LEU A 19 -8.40 -8.72 2.62
N GLY A 20 -7.08 -8.96 2.61
CA GLY A 20 -6.47 -10.05 3.38
C GLY A 20 -6.71 -9.92 4.88
N CYS A 21 -6.58 -8.72 5.45
CA CYS A 21 -6.94 -8.46 6.84
C CYS A 21 -8.43 -8.70 7.09
N MET A 22 -9.30 -8.20 6.22
CA MET A 22 -10.75 -8.36 6.36
C MET A 22 -11.17 -9.84 6.35
N LEU A 23 -10.57 -10.64 5.46
CA LEU A 23 -10.78 -12.10 5.42
C LEU A 23 -10.24 -12.78 6.68
N LEU A 24 -9.03 -12.44 7.13
CA LEU A 24 -8.46 -12.97 8.37
C LEU A 24 -9.35 -12.67 9.57
N MET A 25 -9.93 -11.47 9.65
CA MET A 25 -10.85 -11.12 10.72
C MET A 25 -12.18 -11.88 10.63
N ALA A 26 -12.69 -12.12 9.42
CA ALA A 26 -13.93 -12.87 9.22
C ALA A 26 -13.79 -14.37 9.54
N THR A 27 -12.60 -14.95 9.38
CA THR A 27 -12.36 -16.39 9.56
C THR A 27 -11.72 -16.76 10.89
N SER A 28 -11.12 -15.80 11.59
CA SER A 28 -10.36 -16.04 12.84
C SER A 28 -11.09 -15.42 14.03
N GLY A 29 -10.85 -15.96 15.24
CA GLY A 29 -11.32 -15.33 16.48
C GLY A 29 -10.49 -14.11 16.87
N SER A 30 -11.08 -13.19 17.66
CA SER A 30 -10.47 -11.92 18.09
C SER A 30 -9.10 -12.10 18.75
N GLU A 31 -8.91 -13.13 19.60
CA GLU A 31 -7.63 -13.41 20.26
C GLU A 31 -6.47 -13.69 19.28
N ALA A 32 -6.76 -14.38 18.18
CA ALA A 32 -5.75 -14.69 17.16
C ALA A 32 -5.35 -13.43 16.37
N ILE A 33 -6.32 -12.55 16.12
CA ILE A 33 -6.13 -11.27 15.42
C ILE A 33 -5.29 -10.33 16.31
N GLU A 34 -5.64 -10.21 17.59
CA GLU A 34 -4.90 -9.42 18.58
C GLU A 34 -3.44 -9.85 18.66
N THR A 35 -3.19 -11.16 18.77
CA THR A 35 -1.82 -11.71 18.84
C THR A 35 -1.02 -11.36 17.59
N LEU A 36 -1.61 -11.49 16.39
CA LEU A 36 -0.95 -11.16 15.14
C LEU A 36 -0.62 -9.67 15.04
N PHE A 37 -1.57 -8.79 15.34
CA PHE A 37 -1.37 -7.36 15.24
C PHE A 37 -0.42 -6.83 16.33
N ASN A 38 -0.47 -7.35 17.55
CA ASN A 38 0.49 -7.02 18.61
C ASN A 38 1.91 -7.44 18.22
N ALA A 39 2.06 -8.56 17.50
CA ALA A 39 3.35 -8.99 16.95
C ALA A 39 3.83 -8.10 15.79
N LEU A 40 2.93 -7.64 14.92
CA LEU A 40 3.25 -6.76 13.80
C LEU A 40 3.55 -5.31 14.22
N LEU A 41 2.82 -4.79 15.21
CA LEU A 41 2.84 -3.38 15.65
C LEU A 41 3.66 -3.18 16.93
N HIS A 42 4.67 -4.02 17.15
CA HIS A 42 5.58 -4.06 18.30
C HIS A 42 5.41 -2.94 19.34
N GLY A 43 4.78 -3.25 20.48
CA GLY A 43 4.60 -2.32 21.59
C GLY A 43 3.26 -1.58 21.60
N LEU A 44 2.37 -1.84 20.65
CA LEU A 44 0.98 -1.37 20.67
C LEU A 44 0.05 -2.53 21.04
N ASP A 45 -0.78 -2.36 22.08
CA ASP A 45 -1.83 -3.31 22.43
C ASP A 45 -3.12 -2.97 21.67
N VAL A 46 -3.41 -3.78 20.65
CA VAL A 46 -4.56 -3.57 19.77
C VAL A 46 -5.89 -4.01 20.37
N HIS A 47 -5.93 -4.77 21.47
CA HIS A 47 -7.20 -5.15 22.11
C HIS A 47 -8.03 -3.92 22.50
N THR A 48 -7.37 -2.81 22.84
CA THR A 48 -8.05 -1.57 23.25
C THR A 48 -8.63 -0.75 22.09
N ILE A 49 -8.26 -1.07 20.84
CA ILE A 49 -8.59 -0.27 19.64
C ILE A 49 -9.33 -1.13 18.59
N LEU A 50 -9.12 -2.45 18.61
CA LEU A 50 -9.82 -3.39 17.74
C LEU A 50 -11.31 -3.34 18.00
N ARG A 51 -12.05 -3.19 16.92
CA ARG A 51 -13.49 -3.19 16.91
C ARG A 51 -13.91 -4.33 16.00
N ASP A 52 -14.37 -5.42 16.59
CA ASP A 52 -14.70 -6.64 15.86
C ASP A 52 -15.96 -6.47 15.01
N GLU A 53 -16.83 -5.54 15.39
CA GLU A 53 -18.06 -5.19 14.67
C GLU A 53 -17.92 -3.87 13.92
N VAL A 54 -17.39 -3.96 12.70
CA VAL A 54 -17.33 -2.85 11.74
C VAL A 54 -18.39 -3.08 10.65
N PRO A 55 -19.28 -2.11 10.40
CA PRO A 55 -20.22 -2.22 9.29
C PRO A 55 -19.47 -2.23 7.96
N ILE A 56 -19.99 -2.97 6.98
CA ILE A 56 -19.35 -3.16 5.67
C ILE A 56 -19.07 -1.81 4.98
N GLU A 57 -19.92 -0.80 5.20
CA GLU A 57 -19.76 0.55 4.64
C GLU A 57 -18.44 1.21 5.09
N ASP A 58 -18.14 1.16 6.39
CA ASP A 58 -16.90 1.70 6.95
C ASP A 58 -15.68 0.96 6.37
N SER A 59 -15.82 -0.35 6.14
CA SER A 59 -14.75 -1.15 5.55
C SER A 59 -14.49 -0.83 4.08
N VAL A 60 -15.54 -0.52 3.31
CA VAL A 60 -15.39 -0.09 1.91
C VAL A 60 -14.68 1.27 1.85
N ILE A 61 -15.02 2.19 2.74
CA ILE A 61 -14.32 3.48 2.86
C ILE A 61 -12.85 3.25 3.23
N GLY A 62 -12.59 2.35 4.20
CA GLY A 62 -11.23 1.94 4.58
C GLY A 62 -10.43 1.41 3.40
N LEU A 63 -10.99 0.51 2.60
CA LEU A 63 -10.36 -0.04 1.41
C LEU A 63 -9.96 1.04 0.39
N ILE A 64 -10.87 1.99 0.12
CA ILE A 64 -10.60 3.12 -0.78
C ILE A 64 -9.45 3.97 -0.24
N LEU A 65 -9.47 4.30 1.05
CA LEU A 65 -8.42 5.09 1.68
C LEU A 65 -7.06 4.37 1.66
N THR A 66 -7.02 3.08 1.98
CA THR A 66 -5.80 2.28 1.90
C THR A 66 -5.25 2.24 0.47
N PHE A 67 -6.11 2.09 -0.53
CA PHE A 67 -5.70 2.17 -1.93
C PHE A 67 -5.11 3.55 -2.27
N LEU A 68 -5.76 4.64 -1.87
CA LEU A 68 -5.29 6.01 -2.17
C LEU A 68 -3.95 6.33 -1.48
N ILE A 69 -3.78 5.91 -0.23
CA ILE A 69 -2.52 6.08 0.50
C ILE A 69 -1.42 5.24 -0.15
N GLY A 70 -1.67 3.97 -0.46
CA GLY A 70 -0.71 3.14 -1.19
C GLY A 70 -0.37 3.73 -2.56
N TRP A 71 -1.37 4.17 -3.30
CA TRP A 71 -1.20 4.77 -4.63
C TRP A 71 -0.29 6.00 -4.58
N SER A 72 -0.56 6.91 -3.65
CA SER A 72 0.24 8.12 -3.46
C SER A 72 1.67 7.80 -3.00
N ALA A 73 1.85 6.84 -2.10
CA ALA A 73 3.18 6.37 -1.69
C ALA A 73 3.98 5.79 -2.87
N GLY A 74 3.33 5.00 -3.76
CA GLY A 74 3.97 4.46 -4.96
C GLY A 74 4.38 5.54 -5.98
N ILE A 75 3.53 6.56 -6.16
CA ILE A 75 3.87 7.74 -6.99
C ILE A 75 5.08 8.47 -6.39
N PHE A 76 5.04 8.73 -5.08
CA PHE A 76 6.11 9.43 -4.38
C PHE A 76 7.44 8.67 -4.47
N TYR A 77 7.41 7.36 -4.22
CA TYR A 77 8.56 6.46 -4.37
C TYR A 77 9.16 6.53 -5.79
N ALA A 78 8.33 6.46 -6.83
CA ALA A 78 8.79 6.55 -8.20
C ALA A 78 9.32 7.93 -8.58
N TRP A 79 8.72 8.99 -8.04
CA TRP A 79 9.21 10.35 -8.23
C TRP A 79 10.61 10.52 -7.62
N VAL A 80 10.81 10.11 -6.36
CA VAL A 80 12.12 10.17 -5.69
C VAL A 80 13.16 9.36 -6.45
N TYR A 81 12.83 8.12 -6.84
CA TYR A 81 13.74 7.27 -7.61
C TYR A 81 14.18 7.92 -8.92
N ASN A 82 13.25 8.56 -9.64
CA ASN A 82 13.54 9.19 -10.92
C ASN A 82 14.37 10.47 -10.81
N MET A 83 14.42 11.15 -9.66
CA MET A 83 15.30 12.32 -9.48
C MET A 83 16.78 11.94 -9.55
N GLY A 84 17.14 10.74 -9.08
CA GLY A 84 18.51 10.24 -9.07
C GLY A 84 18.96 9.58 -10.38
N VAL A 85 18.08 9.41 -11.37
CA VAL A 85 18.40 8.75 -12.63
C VAL A 85 18.70 9.80 -13.71
N PRO A 86 19.95 9.89 -14.21
CA PRO A 86 20.27 10.75 -15.34
C PRO A 86 19.42 10.35 -16.55
N LYS A 87 18.74 11.32 -17.18
CA LYS A 87 18.10 11.05 -18.48
C LYS A 87 19.21 10.73 -19.49
N PRO A 88 19.06 9.67 -20.32
CA PRO A 88 20.00 9.46 -21.41
C PRO A 88 19.97 10.70 -22.30
N SER A 89 21.13 11.36 -22.43
CA SER A 89 21.32 12.49 -23.33
C SER A 89 21.22 11.96 -24.76
N GLY A 90 20.07 12.15 -25.39
CA GLY A 90 19.89 11.84 -26.80
C GLY A 90 20.72 12.80 -27.65
N ARG A 91 21.96 12.43 -27.96
CA ARG A 91 22.72 12.98 -29.08
C ARG A 91 23.08 11.83 -30.01
N ILE A 92 22.17 11.54 -30.95
CA ILE A 92 22.57 10.90 -32.21
C ILE A 92 22.96 12.04 -33.14
N ASP A 93 24.25 12.31 -33.21
CA ASP A 93 24.92 13.11 -34.22
C ASP A 93 24.76 12.45 -35.60
N ARG A 94 23.67 12.80 -36.25
CA ARG A 94 23.28 12.31 -37.57
C ARG A 94 24.02 13.06 -38.69
N ASN A 95 25.36 13.10 -38.64
CA ASN A 95 26.15 13.86 -39.63
C ASN A 95 27.49 13.23 -40.04
N THR A 96 27.56 11.90 -40.11
CA THR A 96 28.61 11.18 -40.85
C THR A 96 27.99 10.14 -41.78
N MET A 97 27.53 10.59 -42.94
CA MET A 97 27.44 9.81 -44.18
C MET A 97 27.53 10.75 -45.37
#